data_AF-A0A1S2KBP1-F1
#
_entry.id   AF-A0A1S2KBP1-F1
#
_cell.length_a   1.000
_cell.length_b   1.000
_cell.length_c   1.000
_cell.angle_alpha   90.00
_cell.angle_beta   90.00
_cell.angle_gamma   90.00
#
_symmetry.space_group_name_H-M   'P 1'
#
loop_
_entity.id
_entity.type
_entity.pdbx_description
1 polymer ?
#
loop_
_entity_poly.entity_id
_entity_poly.type
_entity_poly.pdbx_seq_one_letter_code
_entity_poly.pdbx_strand_id
1 'polypeptide(L)'
;MVTERRGSELDDWLTRAENTGLKPLRSLARGLRQDFDTVTAGLTLEWSSGKVEGNVNRAKRIKRDGYGRAGFELLRRRILPAD
;
A
#
# COMPACT_ATOMS: atom_id res chain seq x y z
N MET A 1 -6.82 5.16 -6.27
CA MET A 1 -7.56 3.96 -5.80
C MET A 1 -7.84 3.08 -7.00
N VAL A 2 -7.81 1.76 -6.88
CA VAL A 2 -8.10 0.85 -8.00
C VAL A 2 -9.56 1.07 -8.42
N THR A 3 -9.77 1.51 -9.65
CA THR A 3 -11.09 1.89 -10.17
C THR A 3 -11.75 0.76 -10.95
N GLU A 4 -10.97 0.00 -11.72
CA GLU A 4 -11.49 -1.00 -12.66
C GLU A 4 -11.73 -2.38 -12.05
N ARG A 5 -11.14 -2.66 -10.87
CA ARG A 5 -11.30 -3.90 -10.10
C ARG A 5 -11.16 -5.21 -10.91
N ARG A 6 -10.09 -5.30 -11.71
CA ARG A 6 -9.80 -6.41 -12.64
C ARG A 6 -8.92 -7.50 -12.01
N GLY A 7 -9.21 -7.91 -10.77
CA GLY A 7 -8.41 -8.92 -10.07
C GLY A 7 -8.33 -10.27 -10.77
N SER A 8 -9.35 -10.64 -11.55
CA SER A 8 -9.36 -11.86 -12.37
C SER A 8 -8.27 -11.90 -13.45
N GLU A 9 -7.72 -10.75 -13.85
CA GLU A 9 -6.67 -10.66 -14.87
C GLU A 9 -5.26 -10.67 -14.30
N LEU A 10 -5.13 -10.74 -12.97
CA LEU A 10 -3.86 -10.67 -12.28
C LEU A 10 -2.96 -11.86 -12.67
N ASP A 11 -3.49 -13.07 -12.74
CA ASP A 11 -2.69 -14.27 -13.01
C ASP A 11 -2.06 -14.25 -14.42
N ASP A 12 -2.84 -13.88 -15.43
CA ASP A 12 -2.38 -13.71 -16.80
C ASP A 12 -1.32 -12.61 -16.91
N TRP A 13 -1.50 -11.51 -16.17
CA TRP A 13 -0.53 -10.43 -16.13
C TRP A 13 0.77 -10.86 -15.43
N LEU A 14 0.69 -11.54 -14.29
CA LEU A 14 1.86 -12.04 -13.55
C LEU A 14 2.67 -13.01 -14.40
N THR A 15 2.00 -13.95 -15.06
CA THR A 15 2.64 -14.91 -15.97
C THR A 15 3.38 -14.21 -17.11
N ARG A 16 2.80 -13.16 -17.71
CA ARG A 16 3.51 -12.35 -18.72
C ARG A 16 4.70 -11.60 -18.11
N ALA A 17 4.51 -10.98 -16.94
CA ALA A 17 5.53 -10.18 -16.25
C ALA A 17 6.77 -11.02 -15.87
N GLU A 18 6.56 -12.26 -15.40
CA GLU A 18 7.62 -13.22 -15.05
C GLU A 18 8.44 -13.69 -16.26
N ASN A 19 7.82 -13.72 -17.44
CA ASN A 19 8.47 -14.11 -18.70
C ASN A 19 9.12 -12.93 -19.43
N THR A 20 9.11 -11.72 -18.86
CA THR A 20 9.79 -10.56 -19.48
C THR A 20 11.30 -10.62 -19.30
N GLY A 21 12.04 -9.97 -20.21
CA GLY A 21 13.48 -9.75 -20.06
C GLY A 21 13.86 -8.80 -18.90
N LEU A 22 12.89 -8.07 -18.34
CA LEU A 22 13.12 -7.03 -17.33
C LEU A 22 13.22 -7.63 -15.92
N LYS A 23 14.44 -7.71 -15.39
CA LYS A 23 14.70 -8.22 -14.03
C LYS A 23 13.85 -7.54 -12.93
N PRO A 24 13.66 -6.20 -12.92
CA PRO A 24 12.82 -5.56 -11.91
C PRO A 24 11.36 -6.02 -11.97
N LEU A 25 10.82 -6.19 -13.19
CA LEU A 25 9.43 -6.58 -13.38
C LEU A 25 9.20 -8.04 -12.97
N ARG A 26 10.13 -8.94 -13.29
CA ARG A 26 10.10 -10.33 -12.79
C ARG A 26 10.14 -10.40 -11.27
N SER A 27 10.98 -9.58 -10.63
CA SER A 27 11.08 -9.52 -9.17
C SER A 27 9.79 -9.02 -8.54
N LEU A 28 9.17 -8.00 -9.12
CA LEU A 28 7.87 -7.49 -8.68
C LEU A 28 6.79 -8.57 -8.80
N ALA A 29 6.69 -9.22 -9.96
CA ALA A 29 5.70 -10.26 -10.20
C ALA A 29 5.83 -11.42 -9.21
N ARG A 30 7.07 -11.87 -8.94
CA ARG A 30 7.32 -12.91 -7.95
C ARG A 30 6.90 -12.51 -6.53
N GLY A 31 7.13 -11.25 -6.14
CA GLY A 31 6.66 -10.73 -4.86
C GLY A 31 5.14 -10.71 -4.78
N LEU A 32 4.47 -10.19 -5.81
CA LEU A 32 3.00 -10.18 -5.87
C LEU A 32 2.40 -11.59 -5.87
N ARG A 33 3.10 -12.59 -6.42
CA ARG A 33 2.66 -13.99 -6.45
C ARG A 33 2.74 -14.67 -5.07
N GLN A 34 3.63 -14.20 -4.17
CA GLN A 34 3.66 -14.66 -2.78
C GLN A 34 2.41 -14.23 -2.00
N ASP A 35 1.88 -13.05 -2.33
CA ASP A 35 0.68 -12.47 -1.71
C ASP A 35 -0.56 -12.54 -2.63
N PHE A 36 -0.62 -13.54 -3.52
CA PHE A 36 -1.58 -13.59 -4.63
C PHE A 36 -3.03 -13.35 -4.21
N ASP A 37 -3.51 -14.05 -3.17
CA ASP A 37 -4.90 -13.93 -2.70
C ASP A 37 -5.20 -12.51 -2.19
N THR A 38 -4.26 -11.94 -1.43
CA THR A 38 -4.38 -10.58 -0.88
C THR A 38 -4.40 -9.54 -2.00
N VAL A 39 -3.51 -9.67 -2.99
CA VAL A 39 -3.44 -8.76 -4.14
C VAL A 39 -4.70 -8.90 -5.00
N THR A 40 -5.16 -10.12 -5.26
CA THR A 40 -6.40 -10.38 -5.99
C THR A 40 -7.60 -9.74 -5.28
N ALA A 41 -7.72 -9.92 -3.97
CA ALA A 41 -8.76 -9.28 -3.17
C ALA A 41 -8.68 -7.74 -3.24
N GLY A 42 -7.48 -7.17 -3.12
CA GLY A 42 -7.25 -5.73 -3.24
C GLY A 42 -7.57 -5.16 -4.64
N LEU A 43 -7.48 -6.00 -5.67
CA LEU A 43 -7.85 -5.68 -7.04
C LEU A 43 -9.29 -6.07 -7.40
N THR A 44 -10.09 -6.64 -6.50
CA THR A 44 -11.45 -7.14 -6.80
C THR A 44 -12.50 -6.49 -5.91
N LEU A 45 -12.21 -6.33 -4.62
CA LEU A 45 -13.18 -5.86 -3.65
C LEU A 45 -13.41 -4.35 -3.75
N GLU A 46 -14.54 -3.90 -3.23
CA GLU A 46 -14.86 -2.47 -3.19
C GLU A 46 -14.02 -1.67 -2.21
N TRP A 47 -13.49 -2.36 -1.19
CA TRP A 47 -12.70 -1.82 -0.11
C TRP A 47 -11.33 -1.33 -0.57
N SER A 48 -10.85 -0.25 0.02
CA SER A 48 -9.50 0.25 -0.20
C SER A 48 -8.84 0.72 1.08
N SER A 49 -7.52 0.62 1.11
CA SER A 49 -6.70 1.17 2.19
C SER A 49 -6.55 2.69 2.13
N GLY A 50 -7.22 3.40 1.20
CA GLY A 50 -6.96 4.82 0.95
C GLY A 50 -7.16 5.72 2.18
N LYS A 51 -8.19 5.48 2.98
CA LYS A 51 -8.40 6.22 4.25
C LYS A 51 -7.29 5.91 5.27
N VAL A 52 -6.87 4.65 5.36
CA VAL A 52 -5.81 4.20 6.26
C VAL A 52 -4.46 4.79 5.85
N GLU A 53 -4.12 4.72 4.56
CA GLU A 53 -2.91 5.33 3.99
C GLU A 53 -2.90 6.85 4.16
N GLY A 54 -4.05 7.51 4.01
CA GLY A 54 -4.20 8.94 4.30
C GLY A 54 -3.84 9.28 5.74
N ASN A 55 -4.36 8.51 6.70
CA ASN A 55 -4.03 8.67 8.11
C ASN A 55 -2.55 8.40 8.41
N VAL A 56 -1.97 7.34 7.82
CA VAL A 56 -0.53 7.04 7.93
C VAL A 56 0.31 8.17 7.35
N ASN A 57 -0.08 8.73 6.21
CA ASN A 57 0.62 9.84 5.59
C ASN A 57 0.54 11.12 6.43
N ARG A 58 -0.64 11.44 7.02
CA ARG A 58 -0.80 12.53 7.98
C ARG A 58 0.12 12.36 9.19
N ALA A 59 0.15 11.16 9.78
CA ALA A 59 1.02 10.87 10.92
C ALA A 59 2.51 11.02 10.56
N LYS A 60 2.93 10.47 9.41
CA LYS A 60 4.31 10.62 8.89
C LYS A 60 4.68 12.08 8.63
N ARG A 61 3.75 12.89 8.09
CA ARG A 61 3.94 14.34 7.91
C ARG A 61 4.17 15.03 9.25
N ILE A 62 3.29 14.84 10.24
CA ILE A 62 3.41 15.47 11.57
C ILE A 62 4.77 15.14 12.22
N LYS A 63 5.24 13.89 12.12
CA LYS A 63 6.57 13.49 12.61
C LYS A 63 7.70 14.20 11.87
N ARG A 64 7.58 14.36 10.55
CA ARG A 64 8.56 15.06 9.69
C ARG A 64 8.60 16.56 9.99
N ASP A 65 7.46 17.19 10.25
CA ASP A 65 7.38 18.61 10.65
C ASP A 65 8.10 18.86 11.99
N GLY A 66 8.18 17.84 12.85
CA GLY A 66 9.00 17.85 14.06
C GLY A 66 10.47 17.48 13.84
N TYR A 67 10.95 17.41 12.58
CA TYR A 67 12.31 16.97 12.20
C TYR A 67 12.72 15.62 12.82
N GLY A 68 11.74 14.74 13.08
CA GLY A 68 11.97 13.45 13.74
C GLY A 68 12.30 13.53 15.23
N ARG A 69 12.28 14.72 15.84
CA ARG A 69 12.63 14.94 17.26
C ARG A 69 11.44 14.80 18.21
N ALA A 70 10.22 14.74 17.67
CA ALA A 70 9.02 14.55 18.48
C ALA A 70 8.94 13.10 19.01
N GLY A 71 8.95 12.96 20.34
CA GLY A 71 8.68 11.68 21.02
C GLY A 71 7.22 11.26 20.94
N PHE A 72 6.92 10.05 21.42
CA PHE A 72 5.58 9.44 21.32
C PHE A 72 4.47 10.32 21.92
N GLU A 73 4.65 10.84 23.13
CA GLU A 73 3.65 11.68 23.80
C GLU A 73 3.26 12.93 22.98
N LEU A 74 4.25 13.60 22.40
CA LEU A 74 4.01 14.79 21.57
C LEU A 74 3.30 14.41 20.25
N LEU A 75 3.67 13.28 19.64
CA LEU A 75 3.00 12.78 18.45
C LEU A 75 1.55 12.37 18.76
N ARG A 76 1.30 11.70 19.88
CA ARG A 76 -0.04 11.30 20.32
C ARG A 76 -0.96 12.51 20.45
N ARG A 77 -0.51 13.56 21.14
CA ARG A 77 -1.26 14.83 21.31
C ARG A 77 -1.55 15.57 20.00
N ARG A 78 -0.71 15.40 18.97
CA ARG A 78 -0.90 16.04 17.66
C ARG A 78 -1.75 15.22 16.69
N ILE A 79 -1.74 13.90 16.84
CA ILE A 79 -2.41 12.98 15.92
C ILE A 79 -3.85 12.72 16.36
N LEU A 80 -4.06 12.43 17.65
CA LEU A 80 -5.35 12.10 18.21
C LEU A 80 -6.12 13.38 18.59
N PRO A 81 -7.46 13.40 18.48
CA PRO A 81 -8.27 14.47 19.06
C PRO A 81 -8.03 14.58 20.57
N ALA A 82 -8.20 15.77 21.13
CA ALA A 82 -8.32 15.91 22.58
C ALA A 82 -9.68 15.33 23.01
N ASP A 83 -9.68 14.60 24.13
CA ASP A 83 -10.91 14.17 24.81
C ASP A 83 -11.66 15.37 25.42
#